data_AF-W0MXG6-F1
#
_entry.id   AF-W0MXG6-F1
#
_cell.length_a   1.000
_cell.length_b   1.000
_cell.length_c   1.000
_cell.angle_alpha   90.00
_cell.angle_beta   90.00
_cell.angle_gamma   90.00
#
_symmetry.space_group_name_H-M   'P 1'
#
loop_
_entity.id
_entity.type
_entity.pdbx_description
1 polymer ?
#
loop_
_entity_poly.entity_id
_entity_poly.type
_entity_poly.pdbx_seq_one_letter_code
_entity_poly.pdbx_strand_id
1 'polypeptide(L)'
;MSALQDRECVELLTGLGNLYRRSGQPQRALVMLLIAIQLAPTDTTLLHSLVLAFTDSGDADRALAALDRLVEQQGESASLLLLRSRALWKASRKDEARQCFRRYLDARRAAQ
;
A
#
# COMPACT_ATOMS: atom_id res chain seq x y z
N MET A 1 -4.84 25.58 -14.60
CA MET A 1 -3.62 25.22 -13.84
C MET A 1 -3.37 23.76 -14.15
N SER A 2 -2.19 23.49 -14.68
CA SER A 2 -1.93 22.46 -15.70
C SER A 2 -1.94 21.06 -15.09
N ALA A 3 -2.55 20.07 -15.73
CA ALA A 3 -2.49 18.66 -15.28
C ALA A 3 -1.04 18.16 -15.05
N LEU A 4 -0.05 18.84 -15.65
CA LEU A 4 1.37 18.63 -15.40
C LEU A 4 1.79 19.01 -13.96
N GLN A 5 1.25 20.12 -13.43
CA GLN A 5 1.49 20.56 -12.05
C GLN A 5 0.86 19.60 -11.04
N ASP A 6 -0.34 19.10 -11.32
CA ASP A 6 -0.99 18.12 -10.43
C ASP A 6 -0.20 16.81 -10.38
N ARG A 7 0.35 16.37 -11.53
CA ARG A 7 1.24 15.21 -11.59
C ARG A 7 2.53 15.41 -10.80
N GLU A 8 3.21 16.54 -10.97
CA GLU A 8 4.43 16.85 -10.23
C GLU A 8 4.17 16.95 -8.72
N CYS A 9 3.05 17.56 -8.32
CA CYS A 9 2.59 17.60 -6.94
C CYS A 9 2.38 16.19 -6.37
N VAL A 10 1.71 15.31 -7.12
CA VAL A 10 1.51 13.91 -6.73
C VAL A 10 2.84 13.19 -6.54
N GLU A 11 3.76 13.30 -7.50
CA GLU A 11 5.07 12.66 -7.44
C GLU A 11 5.87 13.14 -6.21
N LEU A 12 5.89 14.45 -5.96
CA LEU A 12 6.56 15.06 -4.81
C LEU A 12 5.96 14.59 -3.47
N LEU A 13 4.63 14.66 -3.32
CA LEU A 13 3.93 14.22 -2.12
C LEU A 13 4.13 12.73 -1.85
N THR A 14 4.15 11.91 -2.91
CA THR A 14 4.44 10.47 -2.83
C THR A 14 5.86 10.22 -2.33
N GLY A 15 6.84 10.95 -2.88
CA GLY A 15 8.24 10.89 -2.46
C GLY A 15 8.42 11.26 -0.99
N LEU A 16 7.83 12.38 -0.56
CA LEU A 16 7.85 12.83 0.84
C LEU A 16 7.17 11.82 1.78
N GLY A 17 6.01 11.30 1.38
CA GLY A 17 5.31 10.27 2.14
C GLY A 17 6.18 9.04 2.37
N ASN A 18 6.83 8.54 1.31
CA ASN A 18 7.74 7.42 1.38
C ASN A 18 8.99 7.70 2.23
N LEU A 19 9.52 8.92 2.18
CA LEU A 19 10.64 9.34 3.02
C LEU A 19 10.25 9.32 4.51
N TYR A 20 9.15 9.98 4.88
CA TYR A 20 8.66 9.98 6.26
C TYR A 20 8.40 8.58 6.79
N ARG A 21 7.84 7.69 5.96
CA ARG A 21 7.61 6.29 6.33
C ARG A 21 8.92 5.57 6.66
N ARG A 22 9.95 5.73 5.81
CA ARG A 22 11.28 5.14 6.03
C ARG A 22 11.99 5.74 7.24
N SER A 23 11.72 7.00 7.58
CA SER A 23 12.22 7.68 8.77
C SER A 23 11.44 7.35 10.06
N GLY A 24 10.54 6.36 10.04
CA GLY A 24 9.77 5.96 11.23
C GLY A 24 8.67 6.93 11.64
N GLN A 25 8.23 7.81 10.73
CA GLN A 25 7.18 8.80 10.95
C GLN A 25 5.93 8.47 10.11
N PRO A 26 5.25 7.32 10.35
CA PRO A 26 4.17 6.84 9.50
C PRO A 26 2.96 7.77 9.47
N GLN A 27 2.69 8.52 10.55
CA GLN A 27 1.58 9.48 10.57
C GLN A 27 1.81 10.64 9.60
N ARG A 28 3.03 11.19 9.54
CA ARG A 28 3.38 12.23 8.55
C ARG A 28 3.36 11.69 7.13
N ALA A 29 3.79 10.43 6.95
CA ALA A 29 3.70 9.75 5.67
C ALA A 29 2.25 9.70 5.16
N LEU A 30 1.33 9.30 6.03
CA LEU A 30 -0.10 9.23 5.70
C LEU A 30 -0.67 10.58 5.29
N VAL A 31 -0.33 11.68 5.98
CA VAL A 31 -0.82 13.00 5.59
C VAL A 31 -0.44 13.34 4.15
N MET A 32 0.84 13.15 3.77
CA MET A 32 1.29 13.45 2.40
C MET A 32 0.62 12.55 1.36
N LEU A 33 0.55 11.24 1.63
CA LEU A 33 -0.04 10.26 0.71
C LEU A 33 -1.56 10.43 0.56
N LEU A 34 -2.25 10.81 1.63
CA LEU A 34 -3.70 11.07 1.61
C LEU A 34 -4.04 12.34 0.84
N ILE A 35 -3.16 13.34 0.81
CA ILE A 35 -3.34 14.50 -0.09
C ILE A 35 -3.12 14.07 -1.54
N ALA A 36 -2.05 13.32 -1.81
CA ALA A 36 -1.71 12.89 -3.17
C ALA A 36 -2.80 11.99 -3.81
N ILE A 37 -3.41 11.09 -3.05
CA ILE A 37 -4.48 10.22 -3.56
C ILE A 37 -5.77 11.00 -3.89
N GLN A 38 -5.99 12.21 -3.34
CA GLN A 38 -7.12 13.04 -3.78
C GLN A 38 -6.91 13.59 -5.19
N LEU A 39 -5.65 13.84 -5.57
CA LEU A 39 -5.27 14.34 -6.90
C LEU A 39 -5.23 13.21 -7.94
N ALA A 40 -4.87 11.99 -7.52
CA ALA A 40 -4.83 10.81 -8.38
C ALA A 40 -5.45 9.57 -7.70
N PRO A 41 -6.79 9.48 -7.61
CA PRO A 41 -7.49 8.45 -6.82
C PRO A 41 -7.28 7.01 -7.29
N THR A 42 -6.89 6.83 -8.55
CA THR A 42 -6.70 5.53 -9.20
C THR A 42 -5.23 5.20 -9.44
N ASP A 43 -4.30 6.02 -8.92
CA ASP A 43 -2.87 5.74 -9.05
C ASP A 43 -2.49 4.56 -8.14
N THR A 44 -2.12 3.47 -8.79
CA THR A 44 -1.74 2.22 -8.14
C THR A 44 -0.44 2.35 -7.33
N THR A 45 0.50 3.22 -7.73
CA THR A 45 1.74 3.48 -6.99
C THR A 45 1.45 4.18 -5.67
N LEU A 46 0.49 5.12 -5.70
CA LEU A 46 -0.01 5.79 -4.51
C LEU A 46 -0.75 4.84 -3.58
N LEU A 47 -1.67 4.03 -4.12
CA LEU A 47 -2.38 3.02 -3.34
C LEU A 47 -1.40 2.05 -2.67
N HIS A 48 -0.37 1.60 -3.38
CA HIS A 48 0.67 0.74 -2.82
C HIS A 48 1.45 1.44 -1.69
N SER A 49 1.78 2.73 -1.86
CA SER A 49 2.45 3.53 -0.82
C SER A 49 1.55 3.70 0.42
N LEU A 50 0.24 3.90 0.23
CA LEU A 50 -0.75 3.97 1.31
C LEU A 50 -0.88 2.65 2.06
N VAL A 51 -0.93 1.50 1.38
CA VAL A 51 -0.95 0.17 2.02
C VAL A 51 0.24 0.03 2.99
N LEU A 52 1.44 0.40 2.53
CA LEU A 52 2.64 0.35 3.37
C LEU A 52 2.54 1.30 4.56
N ALA A 53 2.09 2.53 4.35
CA ALA A 53 1.96 3.53 5.42
C ALA A 53 0.88 3.16 6.45
N PHE A 54 -0.27 2.64 6.02
CA PHE A 54 -1.31 2.11 6.90
C PHE A 54 -0.80 0.90 7.70
N THR A 55 -0.09 -0.01 7.03
CA THR A 55 0.54 -1.16 7.72
C THR A 55 1.57 -0.73 8.76
N ASP A 56 2.39 0.29 8.45
CA ASP A 56 3.44 0.80 9.34
C ASP A 56 2.85 1.63 10.51
N SER A 57 1.70 2.27 10.32
CA SER A 57 0.96 2.98 11.38
C SER A 57 0.08 2.08 12.25
N GLY A 58 -0.13 0.82 11.85
CA GLY A 58 -0.98 -0.14 12.55
C GLY A 58 -2.45 -0.10 12.15
N ASP A 59 -2.83 0.76 11.20
CA ASP A 59 -4.20 0.85 10.67
C ASP A 59 -4.43 -0.26 9.61
N ALA A 60 -4.58 -1.49 10.10
CA ALA A 60 -4.66 -2.66 9.25
C ALA A 60 -5.92 -2.69 8.38
N ASP A 61 -7.04 -2.16 8.87
CA ASP A 61 -8.31 -2.18 8.13
C ASP A 61 -8.23 -1.29 6.89
N ARG A 62 -7.63 -0.09 7.01
CA ARG A 62 -7.39 0.75 5.84
C ARG A 62 -6.34 0.17 4.90
N ALA A 63 -5.33 -0.53 5.43
CA ALA A 63 -4.36 -1.24 4.59
C ALA A 63 -5.03 -2.33 3.75
N LEU A 64 -5.94 -3.11 4.35
CA LEU A 64 -6.69 -4.16 3.65
C LEU A 64 -7.65 -3.58 2.62
N ALA A 65 -8.39 -2.52 2.95
CA ALA A 65 -9.26 -1.86 1.98
C ALA A 65 -8.48 -1.29 0.78
N ALA A 66 -7.31 -0.71 1.00
CA ALA A 66 -6.45 -0.23 -0.09
C ALA A 66 -5.87 -1.40 -0.91
N LEU A 67 -5.59 -2.54 -0.29
CA LEU A 67 -5.19 -3.77 -1.00
C LEU A 67 -6.32 -4.32 -1.87
N ASP A 68 -7.55 -4.33 -1.37
CA ASP A 68 -8.71 -4.80 -2.14
C ASP A 68 -8.88 -3.95 -3.42
N ARG A 69 -8.74 -2.62 -3.31
CA ARG A 69 -8.71 -1.73 -4.48
C ARG A 69 -7.57 -2.02 -5.46
N LEU A 70 -6.38 -2.36 -4.97
CA LEU A 70 -5.26 -2.74 -5.84
C LEU A 70 -5.52 -4.05 -6.58
N VAL A 71 -6.11 -5.03 -5.90
CA VAL A 71 -6.50 -6.32 -6.48
C VAL A 71 -7.59 -6.13 -7.54
N GLU A 72 -8.56 -5.24 -7.30
CA GLU A 72 -9.59 -4.89 -8.30
C GLU A 72 -8.98 -4.26 -9.57
N GLN A 73 -7.91 -3.46 -9.43
CA GLN A 73 -7.30 -2.73 -10.55
C GLN A 73 -6.26 -3.56 -11.33
N GLN A 74 -5.45 -4.35 -10.64
CA GLN A 74 -4.30 -5.05 -11.24
C GLN A 74 -4.45 -6.57 -11.24
N GLY A 75 -5.49 -7.11 -10.60
CA GLY A 75 -5.59 -8.52 -10.27
C GLY A 75 -4.73 -8.88 -9.05
N GLU A 76 -5.01 -10.06 -8.49
CA GLU A 76 -4.22 -10.58 -7.38
C GLU A 76 -2.83 -11.01 -7.88
N SER A 77 -1.79 -10.59 -7.16
CA SER A 77 -0.41 -10.97 -7.47
C SER A 77 0.34 -11.41 -6.20
N ALA A 78 1.46 -12.11 -6.39
CA ALA A 78 2.30 -12.55 -5.29
C ALA A 78 2.75 -11.36 -4.40
N SER A 79 3.07 -10.21 -4.98
CA SER A 79 3.44 -9.02 -4.20
C SER A 79 2.29 -8.50 -3.33
N LEU A 80 1.06 -8.46 -3.84
CA LEU A 80 -0.12 -8.05 -3.07
C LEU A 80 -0.46 -9.05 -1.96
N LEU A 81 -0.31 -10.36 -2.21
CA LEU A 81 -0.49 -11.40 -1.18
C LEU A 81 0.51 -11.23 -0.02
N LEU A 82 1.77 -10.89 -0.34
CA LEU A 82 2.79 -10.62 0.67
C LEU A 82 2.46 -9.37 1.50
N LEU A 83 2.01 -8.29 0.87
CA LEU A 83 1.58 -7.08 1.57
C LEU A 83 0.37 -7.35 2.48
N ARG A 84 -0.62 -8.10 1.99
CA ARG A 84 -1.79 -8.50 2.78
C ARG A 84 -1.38 -9.30 4.01
N SER A 85 -0.49 -10.28 3.83
CA SER A 85 0.08 -11.05 4.94
C SER A 85 0.75 -10.14 5.98
N ARG A 86 1.55 -9.15 5.53
CA ARG A 86 2.24 -8.22 6.44
C ARG A 86 1.26 -7.33 7.21
N ALA A 87 0.23 -6.80 6.54
CA ALA A 87 -0.82 -6.00 7.17
C ALA A 87 -1.55 -6.80 8.25
N LEU A 88 -1.99 -8.03 7.93
CA LEU A 88 -2.66 -8.94 8.86
C LEU A 88 -1.77 -9.33 10.05
N TRP A 89 -0.48 -9.56 9.80
CA TRP A 89 0.47 -9.87 10.87
C TRP A 89 0.62 -8.73 11.87
N LYS A 90 0.71 -7.48 11.38
CA LYS A 90 0.75 -6.28 12.22
C LYS A 90 -0.55 -6.07 12.99
N ALA A 91 -1.68 -6.48 12.43
CA ALA A 91 -2.99 -6.47 13.08
C ALA A 91 -3.20 -7.59 14.12
N SER A 92 -2.20 -8.42 14.39
CA SER A 92 -2.32 -9.65 15.20
C SER A 92 -3.28 -10.71 14.65
N ARG A 93 -3.77 -10.57 13.40
CA ARG A 93 -4.61 -11.56 12.68
C ARG A 93 -3.72 -12.64 12.05
N LYS A 94 -2.98 -13.36 12.90
CA LYS A 94 -1.87 -14.23 12.50
C LYS A 94 -2.29 -15.41 11.62
N ASP A 95 -3.48 -15.97 11.82
CA ASP A 95 -3.93 -17.13 11.05
C ASP A 95 -4.24 -16.76 9.59
N GLU A 96 -4.93 -15.65 9.38
CA GLU A 96 -5.17 -15.10 8.04
C GLU A 96 -3.87 -14.67 7.37
N ALA A 97 -2.94 -14.08 8.14
CA ALA A 97 -1.61 -13.74 7.64
C ALA A 97 -0.87 -14.97 7.10
N ARG A 98 -0.86 -16.08 7.86
CA ARG A 98 -0.24 -17.35 7.45
C ARG A 98 -0.89 -17.90 6.18
N GLN A 99 -2.21 -17.82 6.06
CA GLN A 99 -2.91 -18.26 4.85
C GLN A 99 -2.50 -17.44 3.62
N CYS A 100 -2.45 -16.11 3.76
CA CYS A 100 -1.98 -15.22 2.68
C CYS A 100 -0.52 -15.51 2.31
N PHE A 101 0.34 -15.73 3.30
CA PHE A 101 1.75 -16.04 3.06
C PHE A 101 1.93 -17.39 2.34
N ARG A 102 1.13 -18.41 2.67
CA ARG A 102 1.14 -19.69 1.95
C ARG A 102 0.75 -19.50 0.47
N ARG A 103 -0.33 -18.76 0.22
CA ARG A 103 -0.74 -18.41 -1.16
C ARG A 103 0.35 -17.65 -1.91
N TYR A 104 1.06 -16.73 -1.23
CA TYR A 104 2.22 -16.05 -1.80
C TYR A 104 3.32 -17.03 -2.23
N LEU A 105 3.67 -18.00 -1.38
CA LEU A 105 4.69 -19.01 -1.70
C LEU A 105 4.27 -19.89 -2.88
N ASP A 106 3.00 -20.30 -2.94
CA ASP A 106 2.47 -21.11 -4.02
C ASP A 106 2.47 -20.33 -5.35
N ALA A 107 2.01 -19.07 -5.33
CA ALA A 107 2.04 -18.19 -6.50
C ALA A 107 3.46 -17.92 -7.01
N ARG A 108 4.44 -17.77 -6.10
CA ARG A 108 5.84 -17.56 -6.47
C ARG A 108 6.48 -18.81 -7.10
N ARG A 109 6.10 -20.01 -6.64
CA ARG A 109 6.56 -21.28 -7.21
C ARG A 109 5.96 -21.54 -8.59
N ALA A 110 4.68 -21.20 -8.79
CA ALA A 110 4.00 -21.37 -10.07
C ALA A 110 4.49 -20.42 -11.18
N ALA A 111 5.19 -19.34 -10.81
CA ALA A 111 5.77 -18.36 -11.74
C ALA A 111 7.24 -18.66 -12.12
N GLN A 112 7.81 -19.75 -11.62
CA GLN A 112 9.14 -20.27 -11.99
C GLN A 112 9.02 -21.34 -13.07
#